data_AF-A0A941S045-F1
#
_entry.id   AF-A0A941S045-F1
#
_cell.length_a   1.000
_cell.length_b   1.000
_cell.length_c   1.000
_cell.angle_alpha   90.00
_cell.angle_beta   90.00
_cell.angle_gamma   90.00
#
_symmetry.space_group_name_H-M   'P 1'
#
loop_
_entity.id
_entity.type
_entity.pdbx_description
1 polymer ?
#
loop_
_entity_poly.entity_id
_entity_poly.type
_entity_poly.pdbx_seq_one_letter_code
_entity_poly.pdbx_strand_id
1 'polypeptide(L)'
;MPLDASRWRWIQAAVVVGLVLVLVSLLLPAIDQARDQARRKQSRNNLMQFGLALHNYHEWGNCFPPGGTFDSSGRGHHGWYLSLSPFIDVSPLYNSVNTSEPWDTPRNAAYFRFKPPITINPSIRDETSEHEFGRIHYSANSHLLAANSSVSLSEIKDHANTFLVGELGGDFIPWACPYNWRPLTSLTATPRTYGRPDNTGGNFLMVDGSVRFIASDISEDVLAALRGPDLAGSAVADLTITRPKSFPVPPDALRSDDVDFGNSLYGYAMRDNAGRLLELSLRGRNAHDSDLPRIQELRHLKKLWFYGDFTDHALEILARSPTLTELSITSDQITDDGLLILAKVQNLNDLYVRGEQITPEGIARLQARLPDCRIKLRQ
;
A
#
# COMPACT_ATOMS: atom_id res chain seq x y z
N MET A 1 63.95 40.44 16.92
CA MET A 1 62.66 41.09 17.24
C MET A 1 61.65 39.98 17.48
N PRO A 2 61.21 39.71 18.72
CA PRO A 2 60.30 38.61 18.98
C PRO A 2 58.94 38.95 18.38
N LEU A 3 58.37 38.01 17.61
CA LEU A 3 57.01 38.16 17.11
C LEU A 3 56.07 38.31 18.31
N ASP A 4 55.27 39.37 18.31
CA ASP A 4 54.22 39.62 19.29
C ASP A 4 53.31 38.37 19.39
N ALA A 5 53.07 37.90 20.62
CA ALA A 5 52.23 36.74 20.92
C ALA A 5 50.82 36.86 20.29
N SER A 6 50.32 38.08 20.06
CA SER A 6 49.06 38.31 19.36
C SER A 6 49.12 37.89 17.88
N ARG A 7 50.21 38.21 17.17
CA ARG A 7 50.42 37.85 15.76
C ARG A 7 50.55 36.35 15.56
N TRP A 8 51.22 35.67 16.49
CA TRP A 8 51.34 34.21 16.47
C TRP A 8 49.97 33.52 16.64
N ARG A 9 49.12 34.02 17.53
CA ARG A 9 47.75 33.50 17.70
C ARG A 9 46.89 33.65 16.44
N TRP A 10 47.01 34.77 15.72
CA TRP A 10 46.32 34.97 14.45
C TRP A 10 46.82 34.03 13.35
N ILE A 11 48.13 33.80 13.26
CA ILE A 11 48.71 32.84 12.32
C ILE A 11 48.21 31.42 12.63
N GLN A 12 48.27 30.98 13.89
CA GLN A 12 47.75 29.68 14.30
C GLN A 12 46.26 29.52 13.99
N ALA A 13 45.45 30.54 14.30
CA ALA A 13 44.03 30.55 13.97
C ALA A 13 43.79 30.44 12.45
N ALA A 14 44.54 31.20 11.64
CA ALA A 14 44.44 31.15 10.18
C ALA A 14 44.81 29.77 9.62
N VAL A 15 45.85 29.13 10.16
CA VAL A 15 46.26 27.76 9.76
C VAL A 15 45.18 26.75 10.11
N VAL A 16 44.61 26.82 11.32
CA VAL A 16 43.52 25.91 11.75
C VAL A 16 42.28 26.10 10.88
N VAL A 17 41.87 27.34 10.62
CA VAL A 17 40.73 27.62 9.73
C VAL A 17 41.00 27.11 8.31
N GLY A 18 42.21 27.34 7.78
CA GLY A 18 42.61 26.82 6.47
C GLY A 18 42.55 25.29 6.41
N LEU A 19 43.03 24.60 7.44
CA LEU A 19 42.96 23.14 7.53
C LEU A 19 41.51 22.63 7.56
N VAL A 20 40.64 23.27 8.36
CA VAL A 20 39.22 22.92 8.43
C VAL A 20 38.53 23.11 7.08
N LEU A 21 38.79 24.20 6.37
CA LEU A 21 38.22 24.45 5.05
C LEU A 21 38.65 23.40 4.01
N VAL A 22 39.93 22.99 4.05
CA VAL A 22 40.44 21.89 3.19
C VAL A 22 39.80 20.55 3.57
N LEU A 23 39.62 20.26 4.85
CA LEU A 23 38.95 19.03 5.29
C LEU A 23 37.48 19.01 4.84
N VAL A 24 36.76 20.12 5.00
CA VAL A 24 35.36 20.24 4.57
C VAL A 24 35.24 20.10 3.05
N SER A 25 36.13 20.72 2.27
CA SER A 25 36.09 20.63 0.81
C SER A 25 36.36 19.21 0.30
N LEU A 26 37.17 18.42 1.00
CA LEU A 26 37.39 17.00 0.70
C LEU A 26 36.23 16.10 1.17
N LEU A 27 35.55 16.44 2.28
CA LEU A 27 34.48 15.63 2.85
C LEU A 27 33.13 15.78 2.12
N LEU A 28 32.76 16.98 1.66
CA LEU A 28 31.46 17.21 1.04
C LEU A 28 31.20 16.32 -0.20
N PRO A 29 32.11 16.20 -1.19
CA PRO A 29 31.90 15.32 -2.34
C PRO A 29 31.78 13.84 -1.94
N ALA A 30 32.54 13.41 -0.93
CA ALA A 30 32.52 12.03 -0.45
C ALA A 30 31.17 11.69 0.23
N ILE A 31 30.60 12.64 0.98
CA ILE A 31 29.28 12.49 1.61
C ILE A 31 28.18 12.37 0.53
N ASP A 32 28.23 13.19 -0.50
CA ASP A 32 27.23 13.15 -1.57
C ASP A 32 27.31 11.86 -2.38
N GLN A 33 28.52 11.41 -2.74
CA GLN A 33 28.73 10.11 -3.38
C GLN A 33 28.24 8.95 -2.52
N ALA A 34 28.53 8.96 -1.22
CA ALA A 34 28.07 7.93 -0.28
C ALA A 34 26.54 7.90 -0.18
N ARG A 35 25.89 9.08 -0.13
CA ARG A 35 24.43 9.20 -0.14
C ARG A 35 23.82 8.69 -1.44
N ASP A 36 24.41 9.00 -2.59
CA ASP A 36 23.93 8.49 -3.88
C ASP A 36 24.07 6.97 -4.00
N GLN A 37 25.19 6.41 -3.54
CA GLN A 37 25.37 4.97 -3.46
C GLN A 37 24.34 4.32 -2.52
N ALA A 38 24.06 4.93 -1.38
CA ALA A 38 23.04 4.46 -0.45
C ALA A 38 21.64 4.50 -1.07
N ARG A 39 21.26 5.58 -1.76
CA ARG A 39 19.99 5.70 -2.49
C ARG A 39 19.84 4.61 -3.55
N ARG A 40 20.89 4.38 -4.36
CA ARG A 40 20.91 3.32 -5.37
C ARG A 40 20.80 1.92 -4.76
N LYS A 41 21.50 1.67 -3.64
CA LYS A 41 21.40 0.41 -2.89
C LYS A 41 20.00 0.19 -2.33
N GLN A 42 19.36 1.23 -1.80
CA GLN A 42 18.00 1.14 -1.28
C GLN A 42 16.99 0.83 -2.40
N SER A 43 17.09 1.48 -3.57
CA SER A 43 16.21 1.16 -4.70
C SER A 43 16.39 -0.28 -5.18
N ARG A 44 17.63 -0.78 -5.22
CA ARG A 44 17.92 -2.19 -5.50
C ARG A 44 17.29 -3.12 -4.44
N ASN A 45 17.35 -2.74 -3.17
CA ASN A 45 16.73 -3.50 -2.08
C ASN A 45 15.19 -3.50 -2.15
N ASN A 46 14.57 -2.40 -2.60
CA ASN A 46 13.12 -2.35 -2.85
C ASN A 46 12.73 -3.37 -3.94
N LEU A 47 13.47 -3.42 -5.06
CA LEU A 47 13.26 -4.42 -6.11
C LEU A 47 13.46 -5.86 -5.61
N MET A 48 14.45 -6.10 -4.74
CA MET A 48 14.65 -7.42 -4.12
C MET A 48 13.47 -7.83 -3.25
N GLN A 49 12.89 -6.89 -2.49
CA GLN A 49 11.68 -7.15 -1.70
C GLN A 49 10.46 -7.43 -2.59
N PHE A 50 10.30 -6.73 -3.72
CA PHE A 50 9.28 -7.10 -4.72
C PHE A 50 9.53 -8.50 -5.29
N GLY A 51 10.79 -8.86 -5.57
CA GLY A 51 11.16 -10.20 -6.04
C GLY A 51 10.72 -11.29 -5.08
N LEU A 52 11.10 -11.16 -3.80
CA LEU A 52 10.67 -12.10 -2.77
C LEU A 52 9.14 -12.24 -2.72
N ALA A 53 8.43 -11.10 -2.73
CA ALA A 53 6.98 -11.11 -2.69
C ALA A 53 6.32 -11.71 -3.94
N LEU A 54 6.86 -11.47 -5.13
CA LEU A 54 6.39 -12.03 -6.39
C LEU A 54 6.59 -13.55 -6.44
N HIS A 55 7.74 -14.04 -5.96
CA HIS A 55 7.99 -15.48 -5.85
C HIS A 55 7.08 -16.13 -4.80
N ASN A 56 6.85 -15.51 -3.63
CA ASN A 56 5.91 -16.01 -2.64
C ASN A 56 4.46 -16.04 -3.16
N TYR A 57 4.05 -15.00 -3.90
CA TYR A 57 2.75 -14.98 -4.58
C TYR A 57 2.64 -16.15 -5.57
N HIS A 58 3.69 -16.38 -6.36
CA HIS A 58 3.73 -17.50 -7.30
C HIS A 58 3.70 -18.86 -6.58
N GLU A 59 4.44 -19.04 -5.49
CA GLU A 59 4.40 -20.29 -4.70
C GLU A 59 2.99 -20.60 -4.19
N TRP A 60 2.23 -19.56 -3.83
CA TRP A 60 0.85 -19.70 -3.37
C TRP A 60 -0.16 -19.93 -4.51
N GLY A 61 -0.07 -19.17 -5.60
CA GLY A 61 -1.07 -19.13 -6.69
C GLY A 61 -0.69 -19.90 -7.96
N ASN A 62 0.54 -20.42 -8.05
CA ASN A 62 1.15 -21.04 -9.23
C ASN A 62 1.26 -20.14 -10.48
N CYS A 63 1.11 -18.83 -10.31
CA CYS A 63 1.27 -17.80 -11.33
C CYS A 63 1.69 -16.48 -10.68
N PHE A 64 2.28 -15.57 -11.46
CA PHE A 64 2.49 -14.19 -11.04
C PHE A 64 1.17 -13.43 -10.96
N PRO A 65 1.08 -12.38 -10.12
CA PRO A 65 -0.12 -11.56 -10.04
C PRO A 65 -0.39 -10.84 -11.36
N PRO A 66 -1.66 -10.57 -11.71
CA PRO A 66 -1.97 -9.70 -12.83
C PRO A 66 -1.38 -8.30 -12.61
N GLY A 67 -0.99 -7.64 -13.69
CA GLY A 67 -0.58 -6.22 -13.68
C GLY A 67 -1.67 -5.31 -13.09
N GLY A 68 -2.92 -5.66 -13.36
CA GLY A 68 -4.08 -5.19 -12.63
C GLY A 68 -5.32 -6.02 -12.96
N THR A 69 -6.30 -6.00 -12.06
CA THR A 69 -7.59 -6.66 -12.26
C THR A 69 -8.62 -5.70 -12.84
N PHE A 70 -9.43 -6.18 -13.77
CA PHE A 70 -10.46 -5.42 -14.46
C PHE A 70 -11.72 -6.26 -14.60
N ASP A 71 -12.88 -5.66 -14.35
CA ASP A 71 -14.17 -6.32 -14.56
C ASP A 71 -14.55 -6.38 -16.05
N SER A 72 -15.69 -6.99 -16.36
CA SER A 72 -16.21 -7.12 -17.73
C SER A 72 -16.55 -5.79 -18.40
N SER A 73 -16.66 -4.70 -17.65
CA SER A 73 -16.86 -3.34 -18.16
C SER A 73 -15.54 -2.60 -18.42
N GLY A 74 -14.40 -3.22 -18.10
CA GLY A 74 -13.08 -2.60 -18.15
C GLY A 74 -12.80 -1.68 -16.95
N ARG A 75 -13.61 -1.73 -15.89
CA ARG A 75 -13.35 -0.96 -14.66
C ARG A 75 -12.21 -1.60 -13.91
N GLY A 76 -11.18 -0.80 -13.64
CA GLY A 76 -10.01 -1.25 -12.88
C GLY A 76 -10.33 -1.45 -11.40
N HIS A 77 -10.01 -2.64 -10.90
CA HIS A 77 -10.08 -3.00 -9.49
C HIS A 77 -8.77 -2.68 -8.81
N HIS A 78 -7.73 -3.50 -8.90
CA HIS A 78 -6.49 -3.29 -8.13
C HIS A 78 -5.23 -3.66 -8.93
N GLY A 79 -4.13 -2.96 -8.67
CA GLY A 79 -2.82 -3.22 -9.32
C GLY A 79 -2.00 -4.34 -8.66
N TRP A 80 -0.99 -4.80 -9.39
CA TRP A 80 -0.08 -5.89 -8.95
C TRP A 80 0.51 -5.65 -7.56
N TYR A 81 0.90 -4.42 -7.23
CA TYR A 81 1.53 -4.14 -5.93
C TYR A 81 0.58 -4.37 -4.74
N LEU A 82 -0.71 -4.06 -4.87
CA LEU A 82 -1.69 -4.39 -3.82
C LEU A 82 -1.87 -5.91 -3.68
N SER A 83 -1.75 -6.67 -4.78
CA SER A 83 -1.80 -8.14 -4.74
C SER A 83 -0.63 -8.76 -3.96
N LEU A 84 0.50 -8.05 -3.86
CA LEU A 84 1.67 -8.47 -3.08
C LEU A 84 1.54 -8.17 -1.58
N SER A 85 0.50 -7.47 -1.15
CA SER A 85 0.38 -7.03 0.24
C SER A 85 0.34 -8.14 1.30
N PRO A 86 -0.09 -9.40 1.03
CA PRO A 86 0.09 -10.48 2.00
C PRO A 86 1.55 -10.92 2.17
N PHE A 87 2.43 -10.58 1.23
CA PHE A 87 3.82 -11.03 1.14
C PHE A 87 4.84 -9.89 1.34
N ILE A 88 4.36 -8.66 1.56
CA ILE A 88 5.15 -7.46 1.87
C ILE A 88 4.60 -6.87 3.16
N ASP A 89 5.46 -6.25 3.96
CA ASP A 89 5.05 -5.55 5.18
C ASP A 89 4.27 -4.25 4.85
N VAL A 90 2.99 -4.40 4.46
CA VAL A 90 2.00 -3.31 4.26
C VAL A 90 0.91 -3.37 5.34
N SER A 91 1.32 -3.82 6.53
CA SER A 91 0.51 -4.59 7.50
C SER A 91 -0.79 -3.95 8.06
N PRO A 92 -1.00 -2.62 8.13
CA PRO A 92 -2.30 -2.11 8.56
C PRO A 92 -3.36 -1.97 7.44
N LEU A 93 -2.95 -1.85 6.18
CA LEU A 93 -3.86 -1.32 5.13
C LEU A 93 -4.65 -2.38 4.38
N TYR A 94 -4.07 -3.57 4.17
CA TYR A 94 -4.71 -4.61 3.36
C TYR A 94 -6.08 -5.01 3.89
N ASN A 95 -6.19 -5.20 5.21
CA ASN A 95 -7.44 -5.61 5.86
C ASN A 95 -8.56 -4.54 5.78
N SER A 96 -8.21 -3.30 5.41
CA SER A 96 -9.14 -2.17 5.34
C SER A 96 -9.61 -1.87 3.91
N VAL A 97 -8.89 -2.36 2.90
CA VAL A 97 -9.23 -2.21 1.48
C VAL A 97 -10.31 -3.21 1.09
N ASN A 98 -11.36 -2.74 0.41
CA ASN A 98 -12.34 -3.63 -0.20
C ASN A 98 -11.88 -4.04 -1.61
N THR A 99 -11.34 -5.25 -1.74
CA THR A 99 -10.85 -5.80 -3.01
C THR A 99 -11.96 -6.05 -4.04
N SER A 100 -13.23 -6.13 -3.60
CA SER A 100 -14.39 -6.29 -4.47
C SER A 100 -14.90 -4.96 -5.08
N GLU A 101 -14.36 -3.82 -4.63
CA GLU A 101 -14.65 -2.51 -5.20
C GLU A 101 -13.49 -2.01 -6.07
N PRO A 102 -13.73 -1.09 -7.03
CA PRO A 102 -12.67 -0.36 -7.73
C PRO A 102 -11.67 0.31 -6.78
N TRP A 103 -10.40 0.41 -7.15
CA TRP A 103 -9.38 1.02 -6.30
C TRP A 103 -9.65 2.49 -5.96
N ASP A 104 -10.32 3.22 -6.85
CA ASP A 104 -10.55 4.67 -6.75
C ASP A 104 -11.94 5.00 -6.18
N THR A 105 -12.65 4.05 -5.56
CA THR A 105 -13.85 4.41 -4.78
C THR A 105 -13.47 5.33 -3.61
N PRO A 106 -14.36 6.21 -3.13
CA PRO A 106 -14.06 7.11 -2.00
C PRO A 106 -13.53 6.38 -0.75
N ARG A 107 -14.01 5.15 -0.53
CA ARG A 107 -13.56 4.25 0.53
C ARG A 107 -12.11 3.80 0.30
N ASN A 108 -11.83 3.14 -0.83
CA ASN A 108 -10.51 2.58 -1.12
C ASN A 108 -9.46 3.69 -1.30
N ALA A 109 -9.85 4.77 -1.97
CA ALA A 109 -8.95 5.87 -2.30
C ALA A 109 -8.34 6.54 -1.06
N ALA A 110 -9.06 6.53 0.07
CA ALA A 110 -8.56 7.02 1.34
C ALA A 110 -7.32 6.26 1.85
N TYR A 111 -7.34 4.94 1.74
CA TYR A 111 -6.24 4.07 2.17
C TYR A 111 -5.02 4.18 1.23
N PHE A 112 -5.25 4.52 -0.03
CA PHE A 112 -4.19 4.65 -1.03
C PHE A 112 -3.46 6.01 -1.01
N ARG A 113 -3.81 6.90 -0.07
CA ARG A 113 -3.01 8.08 0.28
C ARG A 113 -1.74 7.72 1.04
N PHE A 114 -1.71 6.56 1.70
CA PHE A 114 -0.51 6.04 2.35
C PHE A 114 0.64 5.94 1.35
N LYS A 115 1.87 6.19 1.81
CA LYS A 115 3.08 6.20 0.99
C LYS A 115 4.03 5.11 1.49
N PRO A 116 3.90 3.87 1.01
CA PRO A 116 4.80 2.80 1.43
C PRO A 116 6.25 3.15 1.04
N PRO A 117 7.22 3.12 1.97
CA PRO A 117 8.60 3.47 1.64
C PRO A 117 9.21 2.62 0.51
N ILE A 118 8.80 1.35 0.40
CA ILE A 118 9.24 0.43 -0.65
C ILE A 118 8.83 0.86 -2.06
N THR A 119 7.75 1.63 -2.23
CA THR A 119 7.28 2.06 -3.55
C THR A 119 8.05 3.26 -4.09
N ILE A 120 8.88 3.90 -3.26
CA ILE A 120 9.62 5.12 -3.60
C ILE A 120 11.08 4.78 -3.91
N ASN A 121 11.52 5.18 -5.11
CA ASN A 121 12.94 5.26 -5.43
C ASN A 121 13.54 6.51 -4.76
N PRO A 122 14.46 6.38 -3.78
CA PRO A 122 14.97 7.51 -3.00
C PRO A 122 15.91 8.43 -3.80
N SER A 123 16.32 8.05 -5.01
CA SER A 123 17.00 8.93 -5.95
C SER A 123 16.07 9.92 -6.66
N ILE A 124 14.75 9.80 -6.45
CA ILE A 124 13.75 10.64 -7.08
C ILE A 124 13.01 11.41 -6.00
N ARG A 125 12.94 12.73 -6.17
CA ARG A 125 12.14 13.59 -5.30
C ARG A 125 10.67 13.41 -5.68
N ASP A 126 9.87 12.81 -4.81
CA ASP A 126 8.41 12.75 -4.96
C ASP A 126 7.75 13.82 -4.08
N GLU A 127 7.15 14.82 -4.72
CA GLU A 127 6.52 15.97 -4.04
C GLU A 127 5.01 15.79 -3.86
N THR A 128 4.53 14.55 -3.71
CA THR A 128 3.12 14.31 -3.40
C THR A 128 2.76 14.92 -2.05
N SER A 129 1.64 15.64 -1.99
CA SER A 129 1.02 16.07 -0.74
C SER A 129 0.43 14.88 0.03
N GLU A 130 0.06 15.07 1.30
CA GLU A 130 -0.70 14.06 2.07
C GLU A 130 -2.14 13.88 1.54
N HIS A 131 -2.60 14.82 0.70
CA HIS A 131 -3.93 14.80 0.10
C HIS A 131 -3.96 14.18 -1.30
N GLU A 132 -2.85 13.60 -1.75
CA GLU A 132 -2.76 12.85 -3.00
C GLU A 132 -2.58 11.36 -2.72
N PHE A 133 -2.82 10.54 -3.74
CA PHE A 133 -2.44 9.15 -3.69
C PHE A 133 -0.93 8.99 -3.48
N GLY A 134 -0.53 7.99 -2.70
CA GLY A 134 0.85 7.54 -2.67
C GLY A 134 1.22 6.93 -4.01
N ARG A 135 2.44 7.22 -4.48
CA ARG A 135 2.93 6.80 -5.79
C ARG A 135 3.83 5.58 -5.74
N ILE A 136 4.06 4.98 -6.90
CA ILE A 136 5.06 3.94 -7.11
C ILE A 136 6.03 4.33 -8.23
N HIS A 137 7.34 4.22 -7.96
CA HIS A 137 8.45 4.53 -8.86
C HIS A 137 8.96 3.30 -9.63
N TYR A 138 8.13 2.26 -9.68
CA TYR A 138 8.43 0.99 -10.31
C TYR A 138 7.21 0.52 -11.10
N SER A 139 7.41 -0.16 -12.23
CA SER A 139 6.32 -0.70 -13.06
C SER A 139 6.61 -2.14 -13.45
N ALA A 140 5.54 -2.90 -13.68
CA ALA A 140 5.64 -4.28 -14.09
C ALA A 140 5.76 -4.43 -15.62
N ASN A 141 6.51 -5.44 -16.04
CA ASN A 141 6.65 -5.84 -17.43
C ASN A 141 5.28 -6.24 -18.00
N SER A 142 4.77 -5.50 -19.00
CA SER A 142 3.47 -5.82 -19.60
C SER A 142 3.43 -7.18 -20.27
N HIS A 143 4.56 -7.76 -20.69
CA HIS A 143 4.58 -9.09 -21.30
C HIS A 143 4.32 -10.22 -20.30
N LEU A 144 4.48 -9.96 -18.99
CA LEU A 144 4.31 -10.96 -17.94
C LEU A 144 3.17 -10.60 -16.97
N LEU A 145 3.00 -9.31 -16.64
CA LEU A 145 2.01 -8.80 -15.71
C LEU A 145 1.17 -7.71 -16.41
N ALA A 146 0.18 -8.12 -17.18
CA ALA A 146 -0.82 -7.25 -17.82
C ALA A 146 -2.20 -7.39 -17.18
N ALA A 147 -3.20 -6.72 -17.77
CA ALA A 147 -4.60 -6.82 -17.37
C ALA A 147 -5.07 -8.27 -17.28
N ASN A 148 -5.56 -8.68 -16.11
CA ASN A 148 -6.13 -10.01 -15.84
C ASN A 148 -5.22 -11.19 -16.22
N SER A 149 -3.91 -10.97 -16.34
CA SER A 149 -2.92 -12.00 -16.67
C SER A 149 -2.70 -12.99 -15.52
N SER A 150 -2.18 -14.17 -15.86
CA SER A 150 -1.89 -15.27 -14.93
C SER A 150 -0.72 -16.11 -15.45
N VAL A 151 0.44 -15.47 -15.66
CA VAL A 151 1.63 -16.12 -16.23
C VAL A 151 2.37 -16.93 -15.17
N SER A 152 2.67 -18.19 -15.44
CA SER A 152 3.45 -19.08 -14.58
C SER A 152 4.95 -19.04 -14.88
N LEU A 153 5.78 -19.28 -13.87
CA LEU A 153 7.25 -19.37 -14.01
C LEU A 153 7.67 -20.41 -15.06
N SER A 154 6.92 -21.51 -15.20
CA SER A 154 7.22 -22.57 -16.18
C SER A 154 7.03 -22.13 -17.64
N GLU A 155 6.25 -21.08 -17.89
CA GLU A 155 6.01 -20.55 -19.23
C GLU A 155 7.16 -19.64 -19.70
N ILE A 156 7.91 -19.08 -18.76
CA ILE A 156 9.04 -18.19 -19.02
C ILE A 156 10.28 -19.06 -19.26
N LYS A 157 10.90 -18.95 -20.44
CA LYS A 157 12.07 -19.76 -20.79
C LYS A 157 13.37 -19.21 -20.24
N ASP A 158 13.56 -17.89 -20.31
CA ASP A 158 14.80 -17.23 -19.89
C ASP A 158 14.57 -16.39 -18.63
N HIS A 159 14.72 -17.04 -17.48
CA HIS A 159 14.50 -16.38 -16.17
C HIS A 159 15.58 -15.33 -15.85
N ALA A 160 16.80 -15.53 -16.35
CA ALA A 160 17.93 -14.69 -16.03
C ALA A 160 17.93 -13.37 -16.83
N ASN A 161 17.33 -13.37 -18.02
CA ASN A 161 17.30 -12.20 -18.89
C ASN A 161 15.92 -11.58 -19.05
N THR A 162 14.82 -12.22 -18.65
CA THR A 162 13.49 -11.58 -18.66
C THR A 162 13.25 -10.82 -17.35
N PHE A 163 12.78 -9.57 -17.41
CA PHE A 163 12.49 -8.78 -16.21
C PHE A 163 11.01 -8.87 -15.78
N LEU A 164 10.77 -8.75 -14.47
CA LEU A 164 9.44 -8.65 -13.85
C LEU A 164 9.05 -7.20 -13.57
N VAL A 165 9.93 -6.45 -12.90
CA VAL A 165 9.67 -5.07 -12.43
C VAL A 165 10.89 -4.20 -12.70
N GLY A 166 10.68 -2.97 -13.18
CA GLY A 166 11.75 -2.02 -13.47
C GLY A 166 11.55 -0.66 -12.82
N GLU A 167 12.67 0.04 -12.58
CA GLU A 167 12.65 1.45 -12.16
C GLU A 167 12.01 2.36 -13.21
N LEU A 168 11.27 3.36 -12.73
CA LEU A 168 10.71 4.45 -13.52
C LEU A 168 11.41 5.77 -13.20
N GLY A 169 11.49 6.65 -14.19
CA GLY A 169 12.01 8.01 -14.02
C GLY A 169 10.94 9.09 -14.18
N GLY A 170 9.71 8.70 -14.47
CA GLY A 170 8.57 9.60 -14.55
C GLY A 170 7.27 8.85 -14.79
N ASP A 171 6.18 9.61 -14.93
CA ASP A 171 4.82 9.07 -15.08
C ASP A 171 4.46 8.09 -13.96
N PHE A 172 4.78 8.50 -12.73
CA PHE A 172 4.44 7.78 -11.51
C PHE A 172 2.95 7.84 -11.29
N ILE A 173 2.37 6.69 -10.97
CA ILE A 173 0.93 6.56 -10.72
C ILE A 173 0.69 6.09 -9.29
N PRO A 174 -0.57 6.15 -8.81
CA PRO A 174 -0.90 5.61 -7.50
C PRO A 174 -0.47 4.15 -7.38
N TRP A 175 0.10 3.75 -6.24
CA TRP A 175 0.65 2.39 -6.08
C TRP A 175 -0.42 1.28 -6.19
N ALA A 176 -1.68 1.59 -5.88
CA ALA A 176 -2.81 0.66 -6.00
C ALA A 176 -3.43 0.62 -7.41
N CYS A 177 -2.98 1.50 -8.31
CA CYS A 177 -3.57 1.70 -9.62
C CYS A 177 -3.42 0.44 -10.49
N PRO A 178 -4.50 -0.09 -11.10
CA PRO A 178 -4.47 -1.31 -11.91
C PRO A 178 -3.78 -1.14 -13.27
N TYR A 179 -3.32 0.06 -13.58
CA TYR A 179 -2.65 0.41 -14.83
C TYR A 179 -1.11 0.47 -14.68
N ASN A 180 -0.54 -0.03 -13.57
CA ASN A 180 0.90 0.07 -13.30
C ASN A 180 1.74 -1.02 -14.00
N TRP A 181 1.57 -1.14 -15.29
CA TRP A 181 2.33 -2.05 -16.15
C TRP A 181 2.49 -1.37 -17.50
N ARG A 182 3.62 -1.62 -18.17
CA ARG A 182 3.94 -0.93 -19.43
C ARG A 182 4.93 -1.73 -20.28
N PRO A 183 4.89 -1.58 -21.61
CA PRO A 183 5.86 -2.20 -22.50
C PRO A 183 7.25 -1.60 -22.28
N LEU A 184 8.28 -2.42 -22.41
CA LEU A 184 9.68 -1.97 -22.41
C LEU A 184 10.07 -1.49 -23.81
N THR A 185 9.94 -0.19 -24.08
CA THR A 185 10.30 0.40 -25.39
C THR A 185 11.63 1.14 -25.40
N SER A 186 12.04 1.72 -24.26
CA SER A 186 13.35 2.34 -24.08
C SER A 186 13.70 2.46 -22.60
N LEU A 187 14.95 2.82 -22.33
CA LEU A 187 15.51 3.08 -21.00
C LEU A 187 15.88 4.56 -20.77
N THR A 188 15.48 5.42 -21.69
CA THR A 188 15.57 6.88 -21.59
C THR A 188 14.29 7.36 -20.94
N ALA A 189 14.34 7.77 -19.68
CA ALA A 189 13.20 8.04 -18.80
C ALA A 189 12.29 9.19 -19.26
N THR A 190 11.62 8.98 -20.37
CA THR A 190 10.49 9.76 -20.86
C THR A 190 9.21 9.27 -20.18
N PRO A 191 8.12 10.07 -20.19
CA PRO A 191 6.84 9.61 -19.67
C PRO A 191 6.48 8.26 -20.31
N ARG A 192 6.19 7.24 -19.48
CA ARG A 192 5.83 5.86 -19.86
C ARG A 192 6.97 4.91 -20.25
N THR A 193 8.23 5.27 -20.03
CA THR A 193 9.36 4.36 -20.23
C THR A 193 9.97 3.92 -18.90
N TYR A 194 10.85 2.92 -18.95
CA TYR A 194 11.66 2.53 -17.81
C TYR A 194 12.97 3.34 -17.78
N GLY A 195 13.69 3.26 -16.66
CA GLY A 195 14.97 3.94 -16.47
C GLY A 195 14.87 5.11 -15.50
N ARG A 196 16.00 5.74 -15.19
CA ARG A 196 16.12 6.82 -14.23
C ARG A 196 16.01 8.20 -14.89
N PRO A 197 15.61 9.25 -14.13
CA PRO A 197 15.49 10.61 -14.66
C PRO A 197 16.76 11.17 -15.30
N ASP A 198 17.94 10.66 -14.92
CA ASP A 198 19.25 11.05 -15.47
C ASP A 198 19.59 10.36 -16.82
N ASN A 199 18.69 9.52 -17.35
CA ASN A 199 18.86 8.75 -18.58
C ASN A 199 20.10 7.83 -18.61
N THR A 200 20.62 7.42 -17.45
CA THR A 200 21.78 6.50 -17.39
C THR A 200 21.39 5.03 -17.54
N GLY A 201 20.09 4.73 -17.51
CA GLY A 201 19.56 3.37 -17.42
C GLY A 201 18.72 3.19 -16.16
N GLY A 202 18.53 1.96 -15.69
CA GLY A 202 17.73 1.67 -14.50
C GLY A 202 18.03 0.31 -13.89
N ASN A 203 17.59 0.10 -12.65
CA ASN A 203 17.57 -1.24 -12.07
C ASN A 203 16.33 -2.02 -12.50
N PHE A 204 16.53 -3.30 -12.76
CA PHE A 204 15.50 -4.26 -13.16
C PHE A 204 15.59 -5.49 -12.28
N LEU A 205 14.43 -5.90 -11.76
CA LEU A 205 14.23 -7.20 -11.14
C LEU A 205 14.00 -8.23 -12.24
N MET A 206 14.86 -9.24 -12.27
CA MET A 206 14.79 -10.36 -13.20
C MET A 206 13.84 -11.45 -12.65
N VAL A 207 13.38 -12.33 -13.54
CA VAL A 207 12.51 -13.47 -13.17
C VAL A 207 13.23 -14.47 -12.25
N ASP A 208 14.56 -14.57 -12.33
CA ASP A 208 15.38 -15.37 -11.41
C ASP A 208 15.57 -14.75 -10.01
N GLY A 209 14.93 -13.60 -9.74
CA GLY A 209 15.03 -12.86 -8.48
C GLY A 209 16.27 -11.96 -8.35
N SER A 210 17.20 -12.00 -9.32
CA SER A 210 18.35 -11.10 -9.33
C SER A 210 17.93 -9.67 -9.70
N VAL A 211 18.66 -8.66 -9.20
CA VAL A 211 18.46 -7.26 -9.60
C VAL A 211 19.71 -6.74 -10.29
N ARG A 212 19.54 -6.26 -11.52
CA ARG A 212 20.62 -5.81 -12.41
C ARG A 212 20.41 -4.36 -12.82
N PHE A 213 21.50 -3.61 -12.92
CA PHE A 213 21.48 -2.31 -13.56
C PHE A 213 21.68 -2.49 -15.06
N ILE A 214 20.77 -1.93 -15.86
CA ILE A 214 20.83 -1.97 -17.32
C ILE A 214 21.02 -0.54 -17.81
N ALA A 215 22.10 -0.30 -18.55
CA ALA A 215 22.43 1.00 -19.10
C ALA A 215 21.44 1.42 -20.20
N SER A 216 21.32 2.72 -20.48
CA SER A 216 20.36 3.23 -21.47
C SER A 216 20.80 3.02 -22.93
N ASP A 217 22.08 2.75 -23.16
CA ASP A 217 22.72 2.56 -24.47
C ASP A 217 22.71 1.09 -24.95
N ILE A 218 21.76 0.29 -24.47
CA ILE A 218 21.63 -1.12 -24.87
C ILE A 218 21.14 -1.29 -26.31
N SER A 219 21.57 -2.39 -26.94
CA SER A 219 21.07 -2.78 -28.26
C SER A 219 19.62 -3.24 -28.22
N GLU A 220 18.92 -3.13 -29.35
CA GLU A 220 17.53 -3.57 -29.48
C GLU A 220 17.37 -5.08 -29.19
N ASP A 221 18.36 -5.91 -29.57
CA ASP A 221 18.34 -7.35 -29.28
C ASP A 221 18.33 -7.64 -27.77
N VAL A 222 19.12 -6.87 -27.00
CA VAL A 222 19.15 -6.99 -25.54
C VAL A 222 17.84 -6.47 -24.93
N LEU A 223 17.29 -5.37 -25.47
CA LEU A 223 15.99 -4.84 -25.05
C LEU A 223 14.85 -5.84 -25.31
N ALA A 224 14.87 -6.52 -26.45
CA ALA A 224 13.91 -7.56 -26.81
C ALA A 224 14.04 -8.79 -25.90
N ALA A 225 15.27 -9.23 -25.61
CA ALA A 225 15.53 -10.31 -24.66
C ALA A 225 15.06 -9.95 -23.24
N LEU A 226 15.31 -8.71 -22.79
CA LEU A 226 14.82 -8.17 -21.52
C LEU A 226 13.30 -8.25 -21.41
N ARG A 227 12.60 -7.84 -22.48
CA ARG A 227 11.13 -7.83 -22.53
C ARG A 227 10.53 -9.22 -22.45
N GLY A 228 11.16 -10.21 -23.10
CA GLY A 228 10.65 -11.58 -23.21
C GLY A 228 9.43 -11.71 -24.14
N PRO A 229 8.85 -12.91 -24.31
CA PRO A 229 7.63 -13.12 -25.08
C PRO A 229 6.40 -12.53 -24.38
N ASP A 230 5.40 -12.07 -25.14
CA ASP A 230 4.13 -11.55 -24.60
C ASP A 230 3.22 -12.70 -24.13
N LEU A 231 3.49 -13.23 -22.94
CA LEU A 231 2.72 -14.32 -22.33
C LEU A 231 1.43 -13.82 -21.68
N ALA A 232 1.41 -12.56 -21.28
CA ALA A 232 0.25 -11.91 -20.68
C ALA A 232 -0.80 -11.46 -21.72
N GLY A 233 -0.52 -11.60 -23.02
CA GLY A 233 -1.41 -11.17 -24.09
C GLY A 233 -1.64 -9.65 -24.10
N SER A 234 -0.65 -8.87 -23.66
CA SER A 234 -0.78 -7.42 -23.53
C SER A 234 -1.04 -6.70 -24.86
N ALA A 235 -0.64 -7.30 -25.98
CA ALA A 235 -0.94 -6.79 -27.33
C ALA A 235 -2.37 -7.12 -27.80
N VAL A 236 -3.03 -8.12 -27.21
CA VAL A 236 -4.32 -8.69 -27.65
C VAL A 236 -5.43 -8.46 -26.62
N ALA A 237 -5.15 -7.77 -25.51
CA ALA A 237 -6.14 -7.43 -24.51
C ALA A 237 -7.19 -6.45 -25.11
N ASP A 238 -8.20 -7.02 -25.77
CA ASP A 238 -9.37 -6.40 -26.42
C ASP A 238 -10.26 -5.59 -25.46
N LEU A 239 -9.87 -5.48 -24.19
CA LEU A 239 -10.46 -4.50 -23.30
C LEU A 239 -9.88 -3.15 -23.73
N THR A 240 -10.75 -2.21 -24.12
CA THR A 240 -10.43 -0.79 -24.36
C THR A 240 -10.00 -0.11 -23.05
N ILE A 241 -8.97 -0.64 -22.38
CA ILE A 241 -8.43 -0.20 -21.09
C ILE A 241 -7.70 1.10 -21.36
N THR A 242 -8.47 2.18 -21.34
CA THR A 242 -7.93 3.52 -21.52
C THR A 242 -7.43 4.00 -20.18
N ARG A 243 -6.10 3.97 -19.99
CA ARG A 243 -5.48 4.58 -18.82
C ARG A 243 -5.83 6.07 -18.79
N PRO A 244 -6.48 6.57 -17.72
CA PRO A 244 -6.84 7.98 -17.63
C PRO A 244 -5.58 8.86 -17.52
N LYS A 245 -5.69 10.12 -17.95
CA LYS A 245 -4.56 11.08 -17.93
C LYS A 245 -4.15 11.48 -16.51
N SER A 246 -5.10 11.46 -15.58
CA SER A 246 -4.87 11.78 -14.18
C SER A 246 -5.70 10.84 -13.29
N PHE A 247 -5.33 10.82 -12.01
CA PHE A 247 -5.94 9.99 -10.98
C PHE A 247 -6.41 10.90 -9.84
N PRO A 248 -7.50 11.65 -10.02
CA PRO A 248 -7.99 12.53 -8.97
C PRO A 248 -8.45 11.68 -7.80
N VAL A 249 -8.08 12.07 -6.58
CA VAL A 249 -8.68 11.49 -5.38
C VAL A 249 -10.13 11.98 -5.31
N PRO A 250 -11.12 11.10 -5.08
CA PRO A 250 -12.52 11.52 -4.98
C PRO A 250 -12.71 12.64 -3.96
N PRO A 251 -13.51 13.69 -4.26
CA PRO A 251 -13.80 14.79 -3.32
C PRO A 251 -14.56 14.38 -2.07
N ASP A 252 -15.02 13.14 -1.98
CA ASP A 252 -15.69 12.53 -0.84
C ASP A 252 -14.85 11.39 -0.22
N ALA A 253 -13.61 11.21 -0.69
CA ALA A 253 -12.70 10.21 -0.14
C ALA A 253 -12.46 10.47 1.35
N LEU A 254 -12.46 9.39 2.12
CA LEU A 254 -12.25 9.45 3.55
C LEU A 254 -10.83 9.93 3.90
N ARG A 255 -10.66 10.39 5.13
CA ARG A 255 -9.39 10.77 5.75
C ARG A 255 -9.09 9.84 6.90
N SER A 256 -7.91 9.24 6.89
CA SER A 256 -7.44 8.38 7.98
C SER A 256 -6.77 9.24 9.04
N ASP A 257 -7.20 9.08 10.28
CA ASP A 257 -6.55 9.65 11.46
C ASP A 257 -6.21 8.50 12.43
N ASP A 258 -5.02 8.53 13.00
CA ASP A 258 -4.73 7.73 14.19
C ASP A 258 -5.55 8.30 15.35
N VAL A 259 -6.20 7.42 16.11
CA VAL A 259 -6.91 7.84 17.32
C VAL A 259 -6.28 7.21 18.54
N ASP A 260 -5.83 8.08 19.45
CA ASP A 260 -5.43 7.73 20.81
C ASP A 260 -6.58 8.07 21.75
N PHE A 261 -7.25 7.05 22.29
CA PHE A 261 -8.33 7.22 23.27
C PHE A 261 -7.83 7.18 24.72
N GLY A 262 -6.52 7.09 24.95
CA GLY A 262 -5.91 6.87 26.26
C GLY A 262 -5.97 5.40 26.71
N ASN A 263 -5.24 5.04 27.79
CA ASN A 263 -5.25 3.71 28.44
C ASN A 263 -4.94 2.49 27.54
N SER A 264 -4.07 2.66 26.54
CA SER A 264 -3.65 1.59 25.59
C SER A 264 -4.70 1.17 24.56
N LEU A 265 -5.70 2.02 24.32
CA LEU A 265 -6.63 1.91 23.19
C LEU A 265 -6.07 2.64 21.97
N TYR A 266 -5.60 1.88 20.98
CA TYR A 266 -5.14 2.41 19.71
C TYR A 266 -6.07 1.97 18.59
N GLY A 267 -6.24 2.82 17.58
CA GLY A 267 -7.22 2.57 16.55
C GLY A 267 -7.01 3.41 15.31
N TYR A 268 -7.71 3.03 14.25
CA TYR A 268 -7.84 3.88 13.06
C TYR A 268 -9.26 4.47 13.02
N ALA A 269 -9.34 5.73 12.64
CA ALA A 269 -10.58 6.42 12.33
C ALA A 269 -10.58 6.88 10.88
N MET A 270 -11.74 6.76 10.24
CA MET A 270 -11.97 7.35 8.93
C MET A 270 -13.04 8.42 9.01
N ARG A 271 -12.68 9.65 8.63
CA ARG A 271 -13.59 10.79 8.57
C ARG A 271 -13.93 11.16 7.14
N ASP A 272 -15.09 11.75 6.92
CA ASP A 272 -15.34 12.42 5.64
C ASP A 272 -14.67 13.80 5.57
N ASN A 273 -14.82 14.47 4.43
CA ASN A 273 -14.28 15.81 4.22
C ASN A 273 -14.92 16.91 5.08
N ALA A 274 -16.04 16.64 5.75
CA ALA A 274 -16.62 17.52 6.76
C ALA A 274 -16.12 17.22 8.19
N GLY A 275 -15.18 16.28 8.34
CA GLY A 275 -14.62 15.87 9.64
C GLY A 275 -15.50 14.91 10.43
N ARG A 276 -16.62 14.45 9.86
CA ARG A 276 -17.53 13.51 10.52
C ARG A 276 -16.90 12.12 10.55
N LEU A 277 -16.85 11.50 11.72
CA LEU A 277 -16.31 10.16 11.91
C LEU A 277 -17.28 9.10 11.36
N LEU A 278 -16.85 8.35 10.35
CA LEU A 278 -17.67 7.36 9.65
C LEU A 278 -17.23 5.92 9.92
N GLU A 279 -15.93 5.68 10.11
CA GLU A 279 -15.40 4.36 10.42
C GLU A 279 -14.47 4.45 11.64
N LEU A 280 -14.57 3.50 12.57
CA LEU A 280 -13.75 3.44 13.76
C LEU A 280 -13.34 2.00 14.05
N SER A 281 -12.05 1.76 14.20
CA SER A 281 -11.53 0.48 14.70
C SER A 281 -10.80 0.72 16.01
N LEU A 282 -11.18 -0.01 17.05
CA LEU A 282 -10.50 -0.01 18.34
C LEU A 282 -9.76 -1.33 18.50
N ARG A 283 -8.45 -1.26 18.72
CA ARG A 283 -7.58 -2.40 18.98
C ARG A 283 -6.83 -2.17 20.28
N GLY A 284 -7.10 -3.02 21.26
CA GLY A 284 -6.34 -3.03 22.51
C GLY A 284 -6.88 -4.08 23.45
N ARG A 285 -5.99 -4.73 24.21
CA ARG A 285 -6.38 -5.72 25.24
C ARG A 285 -7.23 -5.14 26.38
N ASN A 286 -7.42 -3.82 26.42
CA ASN A 286 -8.13 -3.11 27.48
C ASN A 286 -9.43 -2.45 26.99
N ALA A 287 -9.89 -2.70 25.76
CA ALA A 287 -11.15 -2.13 25.29
C ALA A 287 -12.34 -2.77 26.01
N HIS A 288 -13.25 -1.97 26.55
CA HIS A 288 -14.37 -2.45 27.37
C HIS A 288 -15.63 -1.59 27.23
N ASP A 289 -16.76 -2.05 27.76
CA ASP A 289 -18.09 -1.43 27.56
C ASP A 289 -18.17 0.06 27.95
N SER A 290 -17.31 0.48 28.89
CA SER A 290 -17.04 1.85 29.34
C SER A 290 -16.67 2.84 28.23
N ASP A 291 -16.08 2.36 27.13
CA ASP A 291 -15.65 3.21 26.01
C ASP A 291 -16.82 3.58 25.09
N LEU A 292 -17.91 2.80 25.12
CA LEU A 292 -19.03 2.89 24.18
C LEU A 292 -19.93 4.14 24.32
N PRO A 293 -20.14 4.75 25.51
CA PRO A 293 -20.89 6.00 25.62
C PRO A 293 -20.31 7.12 24.74
N ARG A 294 -18.98 7.23 24.65
CA ARG A 294 -18.30 8.19 23.76
C ARG A 294 -18.53 7.86 22.29
N ILE A 295 -18.64 6.58 21.96
CA ILE A 295 -18.89 6.10 20.59
C ILE A 295 -20.33 6.43 20.16
N GLN A 296 -21.31 6.38 21.07
CA GLN A 296 -22.70 6.77 20.76
C GLN A 296 -22.87 8.26 20.41
N GLU A 297 -21.98 9.14 20.89
CA GLU A 297 -21.99 10.55 20.51
C GLU A 297 -21.65 10.76 19.03
N LEU A 298 -21.05 9.76 18.37
CA LEU A 298 -20.66 9.77 16.97
C LEU A 298 -21.86 9.44 16.06
N ARG A 299 -22.79 10.40 15.92
CA ARG A 299 -24.05 10.26 15.15
C ARG A 299 -23.92 9.92 13.67
N HIS A 300 -22.71 9.87 13.14
CA HIS A 300 -22.42 9.56 11.74
C HIS A 300 -21.66 8.25 11.55
N LEU A 301 -21.35 7.53 12.64
CA LEU A 301 -20.57 6.31 12.59
C LEU A 301 -21.34 5.21 11.85
N LYS A 302 -20.74 4.69 10.78
CA LYS A 302 -21.30 3.64 9.94
C LYS A 302 -20.64 2.29 10.18
N LYS A 303 -19.34 2.28 10.49
CA LYS A 303 -18.57 1.05 10.67
C LYS A 303 -17.81 1.07 11.97
N LEU A 304 -17.89 -0.04 12.70
CA LEU A 304 -17.22 -0.20 13.97
C LEU A 304 -16.57 -1.58 14.06
N TRP A 305 -15.25 -1.61 14.28
CA TRP A 305 -14.51 -2.82 14.64
C TRP A 305 -14.01 -2.69 16.06
N PHE A 306 -14.23 -3.71 16.88
CA PHE A 306 -13.64 -3.77 18.21
C PHE A 306 -13.14 -5.16 18.56
N TYR A 307 -12.02 -5.14 19.27
CA TYR A 307 -11.33 -6.29 19.83
C TYR A 307 -11.03 -5.98 21.29
N GLY A 308 -11.53 -6.79 22.21
CA GLY A 308 -11.38 -6.58 23.66
C GLY A 308 -12.40 -7.35 24.50
N ASP A 309 -12.50 -6.96 25.77
CA ASP A 309 -13.33 -7.63 26.79
C ASP A 309 -14.72 -6.98 26.86
N PHE A 310 -15.44 -7.02 25.73
CA PHE A 310 -16.80 -6.48 25.63
C PHE A 310 -17.84 -7.52 26.02
N THR A 311 -18.87 -7.11 26.75
CA THR A 311 -19.95 -8.00 27.18
C THR A 311 -21.22 -7.79 26.37
N ASP A 312 -22.28 -8.56 26.65
CA ASP A 312 -23.60 -8.35 26.05
C ASP A 312 -24.15 -6.93 26.27
N HIS A 313 -23.72 -6.24 27.34
CA HIS A 313 -24.08 -4.84 27.57
C HIS A 313 -23.55 -3.91 26.47
N ALA A 314 -22.40 -4.21 25.86
CA ALA A 314 -21.92 -3.49 24.69
C ALA A 314 -22.93 -3.52 23.55
N LEU A 315 -23.55 -4.69 23.31
CA LEU A 315 -24.52 -4.87 22.25
C LEU A 315 -25.82 -4.12 22.50
N GLU A 316 -26.23 -3.95 23.77
CA GLU A 316 -27.36 -3.10 24.15
C GLU A 316 -27.12 -1.62 23.83
N ILE A 317 -25.88 -1.15 24.05
CA ILE A 317 -25.47 0.21 23.75
C ILE A 317 -25.43 0.37 22.22
N LEU A 318 -24.78 -0.53 21.49
CA LEU A 318 -24.63 -0.45 20.04
C LEU A 318 -25.96 -0.61 19.28
N ALA A 319 -26.91 -1.37 19.85
CA ALA A 319 -28.27 -1.51 19.33
C ALA A 319 -29.04 -0.19 19.15
N ARG A 320 -28.59 0.89 19.81
CA ARG A 320 -29.19 2.23 19.73
C ARG A 320 -28.58 3.11 18.63
N SER A 321 -27.56 2.63 17.92
CA SER A 321 -26.90 3.42 16.88
C SER A 321 -27.79 3.56 15.64
N PRO A 322 -28.15 4.79 15.22
CA PRO A 322 -29.06 4.98 14.09
C PRO A 322 -28.39 4.74 12.73
N THR A 323 -27.06 4.78 12.65
CA THR A 323 -26.32 4.82 11.38
C THR A 323 -25.41 3.61 11.14
N LEU A 324 -25.31 2.68 12.10
CA LEU A 324 -24.38 1.56 12.02
C LEU A 324 -24.83 0.57 10.93
N THR A 325 -23.95 0.34 9.96
CA THR A 325 -24.19 -0.57 8.83
C THR A 325 -23.27 -1.78 8.83
N GLU A 326 -22.08 -1.66 9.42
CA GLU A 326 -21.10 -2.76 9.51
C GLU A 326 -20.55 -2.84 10.93
N LEU A 327 -20.57 -4.05 11.49
CA LEU A 327 -20.11 -4.32 12.83
C LEU A 327 -19.20 -5.55 12.85
N SER A 328 -17.99 -5.39 13.38
CA SER A 328 -17.08 -6.49 13.59
C SER A 328 -16.69 -6.57 15.05
N ILE A 329 -16.86 -7.76 15.61
CA ILE A 329 -16.71 -8.00 17.03
C ILE A 329 -15.81 -9.21 17.24
N THR A 330 -14.87 -9.08 18.14
CA THR A 330 -14.10 -10.21 18.65
C THR A 330 -13.99 -10.08 20.15
N SER A 331 -14.75 -10.92 20.86
CA SER A 331 -14.74 -11.00 22.32
C SER A 331 -15.29 -12.34 22.79
N ASP A 332 -14.64 -12.93 23.80
CA ASP A 332 -15.04 -14.22 24.36
C ASP A 332 -16.13 -14.09 25.44
N GLN A 333 -16.51 -12.86 25.80
CA GLN A 333 -17.53 -12.56 26.81
C GLN A 333 -18.94 -12.34 26.22
N ILE A 334 -19.08 -12.33 24.90
CA ILE A 334 -20.37 -12.15 24.22
C ILE A 334 -21.05 -13.50 24.02
N THR A 335 -22.32 -13.57 24.39
CA THR A 335 -23.13 -14.79 24.29
C THR A 335 -24.04 -14.77 23.06
N ASP A 336 -24.58 -15.94 22.72
CA ASP A 336 -25.65 -16.06 21.71
C ASP A 336 -26.87 -15.15 22.01
N ASP A 337 -27.24 -15.02 23.28
CA ASP A 337 -28.39 -14.20 23.69
C ASP A 337 -28.05 -12.71 23.58
N GLY A 338 -26.82 -12.33 23.87
CA GLY A 338 -26.27 -11.01 23.58
C GLY A 338 -26.37 -10.66 22.10
N LEU A 339 -25.96 -11.57 21.21
CA LEU A 339 -26.03 -11.36 19.77
C LEU A 339 -27.46 -11.07 19.28
N LEU A 340 -28.48 -11.68 19.90
CA LEU A 340 -29.89 -11.41 19.56
C LEU A 340 -30.33 -9.97 19.83
N ILE A 341 -29.59 -9.22 20.65
CA ILE A 341 -29.83 -7.79 20.89
C ILE A 341 -29.57 -6.97 19.61
N LEU A 342 -28.64 -7.40 18.76
CA LEU A 342 -28.30 -6.73 17.50
C LEU A 342 -29.44 -6.78 16.48
N ALA A 343 -30.45 -7.64 16.66
CA ALA A 343 -31.67 -7.62 15.85
C ALA A 343 -32.44 -6.27 15.92
N LYS A 344 -32.11 -5.41 16.91
CA LYS A 344 -32.68 -4.06 17.04
C LYS A 344 -31.97 -3.01 16.16
N VAL A 345 -30.79 -3.32 15.61
CA VAL A 345 -30.05 -2.39 14.73
C VAL A 345 -30.70 -2.41 13.34
N GLN A 346 -31.42 -1.34 13.00
CA GLN A 346 -32.26 -1.30 11.79
C GLN A 346 -31.48 -1.31 10.46
N ASN A 347 -30.22 -0.87 10.47
CA ASN A 347 -29.44 -0.63 9.25
C ASN A 347 -28.23 -1.56 9.09
N LEU A 348 -28.12 -2.62 9.90
CA LEU A 348 -26.96 -3.50 9.91
C LEU A 348 -26.96 -4.44 8.71
N ASN A 349 -26.02 -4.23 7.78
CA ASN A 349 -25.88 -5.02 6.56
C ASN A 349 -24.83 -6.13 6.68
N ASP A 350 -23.80 -5.91 7.49
CA ASP A 350 -22.66 -6.81 7.62
C ASP A 350 -22.28 -6.98 9.09
N LEU A 351 -22.25 -8.22 9.56
CA LEU A 351 -21.87 -8.59 10.92
C LEU A 351 -20.78 -9.67 10.89
N TYR A 352 -19.63 -9.35 11.45
CA TYR A 352 -18.52 -10.28 11.63
C TYR A 352 -18.33 -10.53 13.12
N VAL A 353 -18.42 -11.78 13.55
CA VAL A 353 -18.33 -12.12 14.98
C VAL A 353 -17.35 -13.26 15.22
N ARG A 354 -16.68 -13.19 16.36
CA ARG A 354 -15.83 -14.23 16.93
C ARG A 354 -15.89 -14.16 18.45
N GLY A 355 -16.03 -15.31 19.09
CA GLY A 355 -16.06 -15.44 20.55
C GLY A 355 -16.29 -16.89 20.94
N GLU A 356 -15.71 -17.32 22.06
CA GLU A 356 -15.85 -18.69 22.56
C GLU A 356 -17.30 -19.11 22.86
N GLN A 357 -18.15 -18.16 23.23
CA GLN A 357 -19.55 -18.40 23.62
C GLN A 357 -20.55 -18.22 22.47
N ILE A 358 -20.07 -18.02 21.24
CA ILE A 358 -20.89 -17.82 20.04
C ILE A 358 -21.00 -19.13 19.28
N THR A 359 -22.22 -19.67 19.18
CA THR A 359 -22.48 -20.95 18.52
C THR A 359 -23.07 -20.77 17.11
N PRO A 360 -22.90 -21.75 16.20
CA PRO A 360 -23.60 -21.76 14.91
C PRO A 360 -25.12 -21.65 15.05
N GLU A 361 -25.70 -22.23 16.10
CA GLU A 361 -27.12 -22.14 16.42
C GLU A 361 -27.53 -20.71 16.82
N GLY A 362 -26.70 -20.02 17.62
CA GLY A 362 -26.86 -18.61 17.94
C GLY A 362 -26.86 -17.72 16.69
N ILE A 363 -25.91 -17.95 15.79
CA ILE A 363 -25.82 -17.26 14.50
C ILE A 363 -27.08 -17.51 13.66
N ALA A 364 -27.55 -18.76 13.56
CA ALA A 364 -28.76 -19.08 12.81
C ALA A 364 -30.00 -18.38 13.39
N ARG A 365 -30.11 -18.31 14.72
CA ARG A 365 -31.19 -17.56 15.41
C ARG A 365 -31.13 -16.06 15.08
N LEU A 366 -29.95 -15.46 15.05
CA LEU A 366 -29.79 -14.05 14.68
C LEU A 366 -30.09 -13.82 13.19
N GLN A 367 -29.59 -14.69 12.30
CA GLN A 367 -29.83 -14.62 10.86
C GLN A 367 -31.32 -14.66 10.52
N ALA A 368 -32.11 -15.46 11.25
CA ALA A 368 -33.56 -15.50 11.08
C ALA A 368 -34.26 -14.17 11.40
N ARG A 369 -33.66 -13.33 12.26
CA ARG A 369 -34.19 -11.99 12.62
C ARG A 369 -33.64 -10.87 11.75
N LEU A 370 -32.48 -11.08 11.14
CA LEU A 370 -31.81 -10.14 10.24
C LEU A 370 -31.58 -10.81 8.87
N PRO A 371 -32.64 -11.12 8.11
CA PRO A 371 -32.54 -11.92 6.89
C PRO A 371 -31.66 -11.27 5.81
N ASP A 372 -31.62 -9.94 5.77
CA ASP A 372 -30.84 -9.18 4.79
C ASP A 372 -29.40 -8.87 5.27
N CYS A 373 -29.09 -9.17 6.54
CA CYS A 373 -27.76 -8.96 7.10
C CYS A 373 -26.86 -10.15 6.77
N ARG A 374 -25.65 -9.89 6.27
CA ARG A 374 -24.62 -10.91 6.04
C ARG A 374 -23.88 -11.17 7.33
N ILE A 375 -24.19 -12.28 7.99
CA ILE A 375 -23.54 -12.69 9.23
C ILE A 375 -22.44 -13.70 8.94
N LYS A 376 -21.21 -13.42 9.38
CA LYS A 376 -20.06 -14.31 9.22
C LYS A 376 -19.41 -14.59 10.57
N LEU A 377 -19.32 -15.87 10.91
CA LEU A 377 -18.50 -16.36 12.02
C LEU A 377 -17.04 -16.44 11.55
N ARG A 378 -16.15 -15.68 12.19
CA ARG A 378 -14.70 -15.77 11.95
C ARG A 378 -14.13 -16.89 12.79
N GLN A 379 -13.39 -17.80 12.15
CA GLN A 379 -12.66 -18.87 12.83
C GLN A 379 -11.49 -18.32 13.67
#